data_AF-A0A522S2E9-F1
#
_entry.id   AF-A0A522S2E9-F1
#
_cell.length_a   1.000
_cell.length_b   1.000
_cell.length_c   1.000
_cell.angle_alpha   90.00
_cell.angle_beta   90.00
_cell.angle_gamma   90.00
#
_symmetry.space_group_name_H-M   'P 1'
#
loop_
_entity.id
_entity.type
_entity.pdbx_description
1 polymer ?
#
loop_
_entity_poly.entity_id
_entity_poly.type
_entity_poly.pdbx_seq_one_letter_code
_entity_poly.pdbx_strand_id
1 'polypeptide(L)'
;RILEEKIAARPSDIDIVWINGYGFPVGKGGPMFWADLTGLKKIVERLEYWHGKTGKEVFAPSPLLKKLAAEGKGFSSLQASKA
;
A
#
# COMPACT_ATOMS: atom_id res chain seq x y z
N ARG A 1 2.05 -5.21 -4.77
CA ARG A 1 3.06 -5.65 -5.75
C ARG A 1 4.44 -5.71 -5.10
N ILE A 2 5.20 -4.61 -4.94
CA ILE A 2 6.56 -4.62 -4.34
C ILE A 2 6.69 -5.48 -3.05
N LEU A 3 5.81 -5.31 -2.07
CA LEU A 3 5.84 -6.11 -0.82
C LEU A 3 5.47 -7.59 -1.02
N GLU A 4 4.54 -7.86 -1.92
CA GLU A 4 4.05 -9.20 -2.23
C GLU A 4 5.10 -10.01 -3.01
N GLU A 5 5.81 -9.34 -3.91
CA GLU A 5 6.95 -9.85 -4.67
C GLU A 5 8.23 -9.94 -3.84
N LYS A 6 8.19 -9.52 -2.56
CA LYS A 6 9.32 -9.50 -1.62
C LYS A 6 10.53 -8.68 -2.11
N ILE A 7 10.29 -7.67 -2.95
CA ILE A 7 11.33 -6.71 -3.38
C ILE A 7 11.72 -5.79 -2.22
N ALA A 8 10.75 -5.40 -1.39
CA ALA A 8 10.99 -4.72 -0.12
C ALA A 8 10.65 -5.67 1.04
N ALA A 9 11.48 -5.67 2.09
CA ALA A 9 11.27 -6.54 3.24
C ALA A 9 10.10 -6.07 4.12
N ARG A 10 9.88 -4.76 4.23
CA ARG A 10 8.84 -4.16 5.07
C ARG A 10 8.19 -2.94 4.42
N PRO A 11 6.94 -2.58 4.80
CA PRO A 11 6.29 -1.36 4.31
C PRO A 11 7.11 -0.09 4.56
N SER A 12 7.77 0.01 5.72
CA SER A 12 8.58 1.18 6.07
C SER A 12 9.78 1.39 5.15
N ASP A 13 10.32 0.32 4.54
CA ASP A 13 11.43 0.43 3.60
C ASP A 13 10.97 1.18 2.32
N ILE A 14 9.71 0.98 1.92
CA ILE A 14 9.09 1.75 0.82
C ILE A 14 8.86 3.20 1.24
N ASP A 15 8.35 3.43 2.46
CA ASP A 15 8.11 4.79 2.97
C ASP A 15 9.39 5.63 2.95
N ILE A 16 10.50 5.09 3.48
CA ILE A 16 11.78 5.79 3.54
C ILE A 16 12.29 6.14 2.14
N VAL A 17 12.18 5.23 1.15
CA VAL A 17 12.58 5.51 -0.23
C VAL A 17 11.74 6.62 -0.85
N TRP A 18 10.43 6.63 -0.60
CA TRP A 18 9.54 7.66 -1.15
C TRP A 18 9.76 9.05 -0.53
N ILE A 19 10.01 9.12 0.78
CA ILE A 19 10.33 10.39 1.46
C ILE A 19 11.64 10.95 0.92
N ASN A 20 12.70 10.15 0.92
CA ASN A 20 14.06 10.64 0.66
C ASN A 20 14.44 10.67 -0.82
N GLY A 21 13.83 9.81 -1.64
CA GLY A 21 14.17 9.69 -3.07
C GLY A 21 13.19 10.38 -4.02
N TYR A 22 11.91 10.49 -3.63
CA TYR A 22 10.85 10.98 -4.51
C TYR A 22 10.07 12.17 -3.93
N GLY A 23 10.48 12.70 -2.77
CA GLY A 23 9.91 13.90 -2.17
C GLY A 23 8.50 13.72 -1.60
N PHE A 24 8.12 12.51 -1.16
CA PHE A 24 6.85 12.31 -0.49
C PHE A 24 6.80 13.15 0.81
N PRO A 25 5.67 13.84 1.12
CA PRO A 25 5.60 14.72 2.28
C PRO A 25 5.88 13.99 3.60
N VAL A 26 6.97 14.38 4.28
CA VAL A 26 7.40 13.73 5.54
C VAL A 26 6.34 13.77 6.64
N GLY A 27 5.56 14.86 6.73
CA GLY A 27 4.46 15.00 7.69
C GLY A 27 3.30 14.02 7.47
N LYS A 28 3.29 13.30 6.34
CA LYS A 28 2.34 12.21 6.04
C LYS A 28 2.95 10.81 6.27
N GLY A 29 4.16 10.74 6.83
CA GLY A 29 4.88 9.50 7.12
C GLY A 29 5.48 8.83 5.88
N GLY A 30 4.67 8.54 4.86
CA GLY A 30 5.06 7.81 3.66
C GLY A 30 3.82 7.22 2.98
N PRO A 31 3.89 6.76 1.73
CA PRO A 31 2.72 6.24 1.02
C PRO A 31 2.06 5.03 1.73
N MET A 32 2.83 4.14 2.35
CA MET A 32 2.29 2.97 3.05
C MET A 32 1.61 3.38 4.36
N PHE A 33 2.27 4.23 5.15
CA PHE A 33 1.68 4.80 6.36
C PHE A 33 0.41 5.64 6.07
N TRP A 34 0.47 6.47 5.02
CA TRP A 34 -0.68 7.27 4.59
C TRP A 34 -1.85 6.40 4.09
N ALA A 35 -1.55 5.27 3.44
CA ALA A 35 -2.58 4.33 3.01
C ALA A 35 -3.31 3.70 4.20
N ASP A 36 -2.59 3.37 5.28
CA ASP A 36 -3.19 2.86 6.52
C ASP A 36 -4.12 3.88 7.18
N LEU A 37 -3.70 5.15 7.26
CA LEU A 37 -4.53 6.23 7.79
C LEU A 37 -5.77 6.49 6.93
N THR A 38 -5.66 6.35 5.61
CA THR A 38 -6.77 6.56 4.68
C THR A 38 -7.77 5.39 4.69
N GLY A 39 -7.30 4.20 5.02
CA GLY A 39 -8.05 2.95 5.01
C GLY A 39 -7.93 2.20 3.69
N LEU A 40 -7.42 0.96 3.75
CA LEU A 40 -7.13 0.14 2.57
C LEU A 40 -8.38 -0.23 1.77
N LYS A 41 -9.54 -0.41 2.42
CA LYS A 41 -10.81 -0.68 1.75
C LYS A 41 -11.17 0.42 0.74
N LYS A 42 -11.09 1.68 1.16
CA LYS A 42 -11.35 2.85 0.29
C LYS A 42 -10.40 2.91 -0.89
N ILE A 43 -9.12 2.56 -0.67
CA ILE A 43 -8.10 2.54 -1.72
C ILE A 43 -8.40 1.44 -2.73
N VAL A 44 -8.75 0.23 -2.28
CA VAL A 44 -9.16 -0.88 -3.16
C VAL A 44 -10.36 -0.49 -4.01
N GLU A 45 -11.44 0.02 -3.39
CA GLU A 45 -12.64 0.46 -4.11
C GLU A 45 -12.32 1.50 -5.19
N ARG A 46 -11.44 2.47 -4.87
CA ARG A 46 -11.05 3.51 -5.82
C ARG A 46 -10.21 2.96 -6.97
N LEU A 47 -9.33 2.01 -6.70
CA LEU A 47 -8.52 1.32 -7.70
C LEU A 47 -9.39 0.46 -8.63
N GLU A 48 -10.32 -0.32 -8.08
CA GLU A 48 -11.27 -1.13 -8.84
C GLU A 48 -12.17 -0.27 -9.75
N TYR A 49 -12.64 0.87 -9.24
CA TYR A 49 -13.39 1.83 -10.05
C TYR A 49 -12.60 2.28 -11.30
N TRP A 50 -11.34 2.69 -11.13
CA TRP A 50 -10.52 3.16 -12.24
C TRP A 50 -10.05 2.04 -13.17
N HIS A 51 -9.79 0.86 -12.62
CA HIS A 51 -9.49 -0.32 -13.43
C HIS A 51 -10.68 -0.69 -14.31
N GLY A 52 -11.90 -0.79 -13.76
CA GLY A 52 -13.11 -1.07 -14.53
C GLY A 52 -13.41 0.00 -15.58
N LYS A 53 -13.12 1.28 -15.29
CA LYS A 53 -13.36 2.38 -16.22
C LYS A 53 -12.34 2.47 -17.36
N THR A 54 -11.08 2.09 -17.11
CA THR A 54 -9.99 2.34 -18.07
C THR A 54 -9.39 1.07 -18.66
N GLY A 55 -9.64 -0.10 -18.07
CA GLY A 55 -9.01 -1.37 -18.42
C GLY A 55 -7.49 -1.41 -18.16
N LYS A 56 -6.90 -0.38 -17.54
CA LYS A 56 -5.45 -0.33 -17.34
C LYS A 56 -5.03 -1.16 -16.12
N GLU A 57 -4.05 -2.04 -16.33
CA GLU A 57 -3.47 -2.90 -15.29
C GLU A 57 -2.84 -2.14 -14.12
N VAL A 58 -2.39 -0.90 -14.36
CA VAL A 58 -1.81 -0.04 -13.31
C VAL A 58 -2.79 0.22 -12.17
N PHE A 59 -4.10 0.20 -12.46
CA PHE A 59 -5.15 0.40 -11.47
C PHE A 59 -5.66 -0.91 -10.85
N ALA A 60 -5.28 -2.08 -11.36
CA ALA A 60 -5.68 -3.33 -10.76
C ALA A 60 -5.08 -3.43 -9.33
N PRO A 61 -5.90 -3.56 -8.27
CA PRO A 61 -5.38 -3.70 -6.91
C PRO A 61 -4.63 -5.03 -6.77
N SER A 62 -3.46 -5.01 -6.13
CA SER A 62 -2.70 -6.25 -5.91
C SER A 62 -3.41 -7.21 -4.94
N PRO A 63 -3.23 -8.54 -5.08
CA PRO A 63 -3.85 -9.53 -4.19
C PRO A 63 -3.57 -9.27 -2.70
N LEU A 64 -2.33 -8.94 -2.31
CA LEU A 64 -2.00 -8.54 -0.94
C LEU A 64 -2.85 -7.37 -0.41
N LEU A 65 -3.05 -6.34 -1.23
CA LEU A 65 -3.84 -5.17 -0.86
C LEU A 65 -5.32 -5.54 -0.66
N LYS A 66 -5.87 -6.36 -1.55
CA LYS A 66 -7.25 -6.88 -1.41
C LYS A 66 -7.40 -7.72 -0.14
N LYS A 67 -6.44 -8.59 0.16
CA LYS A 67 -6.43 -9.43 1.37
C LYS A 67 -6.45 -8.57 2.65
N LEU A 68 -5.53 -7.61 2.76
CA LEU A 68 -5.47 -6.74 3.93
C LEU A 68 -6.76 -5.92 4.11
N ALA A 69 -7.29 -5.38 3.00
CA ALA A 69 -8.56 -4.64 3.03
C ALA A 69 -9.75 -5.51 3.47
N ALA A 70 -9.82 -6.76 3.00
CA ALA A 70 -10.86 -7.71 3.40
C ALA A 70 -10.75 -8.14 4.87
N GLU A 71 -9.53 -8.24 5.40
CA GLU A 71 -9.26 -8.56 6.81
C GLU A 71 -9.40 -7.35 7.74
N GLY A 72 -9.67 -6.15 7.21
CA GLY A 72 -9.71 -4.92 8.01
C GLY A 72 -8.35 -4.51 8.60
N LYS A 73 -7.25 -5.00 8.01
CA LYS A 73 -5.88 -4.74 8.45
C LYS A 73 -5.21 -3.67 7.60
N GLY A 74 -4.19 -3.03 8.16
CA GLY A 74 -3.26 -2.14 7.46
C GLY A 74 -1.93 -2.81 7.13
N PHE A 75 -1.09 -2.14 6.35
CA PHE A 75 0.30 -2.52 6.10
C PHE A 75 1.14 -2.58 7.38
N SER A 76 0.84 -1.76 8.38
CA SER A 76 1.40 -1.83 9.73
C SER A 76 1.27 -3.22 10.36
N SER A 77 0.22 -3.99 10.04
CA SER A 77 0.07 -5.37 10.52
C SER A 77 1.14 -6.33 9.99
N LEU A 78 1.78 -6.00 8.86
CA LEU A 78 2.90 -6.76 8.30
C LEU A 78 4.23 -6.48 9.01
N GLN A 79 4.29 -5.47 9.88
CA GLN A 79 5.50 -5.13 10.64
C GLN A 79 5.72 -6.09 11.82
N ALA A 80 4.73 -6.92 12.18
CA ALA A 80 4.81 -7.87 13.28
C ALA A 80 5.29 -9.25 12.84
N SER A 81 6.59 -9.37 12.65
CA SER A 81 7.33 -10.63 12.75
C SER A 81 8.70 -10.33 13.37
N LYS A 82 8.68 -9.95 14.65
CA LYS A 82 9.83 -10.13 15.54
C LYS A 82 9.47 -11.31 16.45
N ALA A 83 10.07 -12.47 16.15
CA ALA A 83 10.35 -13.45 17.19
C ALA A 83 11.48 -12.92 18.08
#